data_AF-A0A2I2GK61-F1
#
_entry.id   AF-A0A2I2GK61-F1
#
_cell.length_a   1.000
_cell.length_b   1.000
_cell.length_c   1.000
_cell.angle_alpha   90.00
_cell.angle_beta   90.00
_cell.angle_gamma   90.00
#
_symmetry.space_group_name_H-M   'P 1'
#
loop_
_entity.id
_entity.type
_entity.pdbx_description
1 polymer ?
#
loop_
_entity_poly.entity_id
_entity_poly.type
_entity_poly.pdbx_seq_one_letter_code
_entity_poly.pdbx_strand_id
1 'polypeptide(L)'
;MPEIWLQLATQNGTPKVFEREKHISTPPAAFPLSLNGTDAIPHYPLSDAIVTRAIMDGYIYKVSISGAPFICKLAMQNDIASFERELGLFRKFSSLRRAENLLRVPDLAGTIGFEEGFPGMLLTDICAATCMDDINMGSVDVGERRKWAGQIRATVDILHQNYMVWGDVKADNVLIDAQRNCWLVDFGGGCTEGWVSEELRETKEGGLQGLDNIDRFWDILQKE
;
A
#
# COMPACT_ATOMS: atom_id res chain seq x y z
N MET A 1 -15.73 -17.59 35.25
CA MET A 1 -14.37 -17.40 35.82
C MET A 1 -13.76 -16.18 35.15
N PRO A 2 -12.93 -15.36 35.84
CA PRO A 2 -12.22 -14.28 35.17
C PRO A 2 -11.17 -14.88 34.22
N GLU A 3 -11.17 -14.43 32.97
CA GLU A 3 -10.18 -14.79 31.95
C GLU A 3 -9.19 -13.65 31.79
N ILE A 4 -7.90 -13.96 31.84
CA ILE A 4 -6.80 -13.00 31.60
C ILE A 4 -6.18 -13.35 30.25
N TRP A 5 -6.00 -12.35 29.39
CA TRP A 5 -5.43 -12.54 28.05
C TRP A 5 -3.96 -12.16 28.07
N LEU A 6 -3.12 -13.09 27.63
CA LEU A 6 -1.68 -12.93 27.61
C LEU A 6 -1.19 -12.97 26.17
N GLN A 7 -0.44 -11.95 25.76
CA GLN A 7 0.26 -11.94 24.48
C GLN A 7 1.73 -12.29 24.71
N LEU A 8 2.22 -13.35 24.06
CA LEU A 8 3.65 -13.61 23.98
C LEU A 8 4.21 -12.82 22.79
N ALA A 9 5.17 -11.93 23.05
CA ALA A 9 5.84 -11.17 22.00
C ALA A 9 7.35 -11.09 22.27
N THR A 10 8.14 -10.97 21.20
CA THR A 10 9.60 -10.83 21.31
C THR A 10 9.94 -9.35 21.39
N GLN A 11 10.56 -8.92 22.49
CA GLN A 11 11.06 -7.55 22.67
C GLN A 11 12.58 -7.60 22.84
N ASN A 12 13.31 -6.93 21.94
CA ASN A 12 14.79 -6.91 21.91
C ASN A 12 15.39 -8.33 21.92
N GLY A 13 14.83 -9.24 21.12
CA GLY A 13 15.30 -10.62 21.01
C GLY A 13 14.95 -11.53 22.20
N THR A 14 14.23 -11.02 23.21
CA THR A 14 13.80 -11.80 24.38
C THR A 14 12.29 -12.02 24.35
N PRO A 15 11.78 -13.27 24.46
CA PRO A 15 10.36 -13.53 24.63
C PRO A 15 9.84 -12.91 25.93
N LYS A 16 8.76 -12.13 25.85
CA LYS A 16 8.08 -11.52 27.00
C LYS A 16 6.57 -11.75 26.90
N VAL A 17 5.95 -11.91 28.05
CA VAL A 17 4.50 -12.06 28.19
C VAL A 17 3.92 -10.72 28.63
N PHE A 18 2.94 -10.23 27.89
CA PHE A 18 2.21 -9.00 28.17
C PHE A 18 0.77 -9.35 28.54
N GLU A 19 0.29 -8.79 29.65
CA GLU A 19 -1.14 -8.78 29.93
C GLU A 19 -1.82 -7.83 28.96
N ARG A 20 -2.80 -8.33 28.22
CA ARG A 20 -3.57 -7.56 27.26
C ARG A 20 -4.94 -7.29 27.88
N GLU A 21 -5.32 -6.02 27.99
CA GLU A 21 -6.73 -5.70 28.19
C GLU A 21 -7.53 -6.32 27.05
N LYS A 22 -8.78 -6.72 27.35
CA LYS A 22 -9.67 -7.41 26.42
C LYS A 22 -10.14 -6.49 25.28
N HIS A 23 -9.21 -5.95 24.50
CA HIS A 23 -9.43 -5.58 23.11
C HIS A 23 -9.30 -6.85 22.26
N ILE A 24 -10.14 -7.83 22.56
CA ILE A 24 -10.61 -8.70 21.50
C ILE A 24 -11.51 -7.75 20.72
N SER A 25 -11.01 -7.18 19.64
CA SER A 25 -11.91 -7.01 18.50
C SER A 25 -12.40 -8.42 18.25
N THR A 26 -13.54 -8.80 18.84
CA THR A 26 -14.26 -10.01 18.43
C THR A 26 -14.17 -10.00 16.92
N PRO A 27 -13.72 -11.08 16.25
CA PRO A 27 -13.76 -11.09 14.80
C PRO A 27 -15.18 -10.63 14.48
N PRO A 28 -15.34 -9.47 13.81
CA PRO A 28 -16.66 -8.97 13.53
C PRO A 28 -17.37 -10.08 12.77
N ALA A 29 -18.69 -10.11 12.87
CA ALA A 29 -19.53 -10.97 12.02
C ALA A 29 -18.88 -11.15 10.65
N ALA A 30 -18.71 -12.42 10.24
CA ALA A 30 -17.92 -12.85 9.08
C ALA A 30 -17.52 -11.70 8.16
N PHE A 31 -16.24 -11.31 8.16
CA PHE A 31 -15.72 -10.34 7.19
C PHE A 31 -16.17 -10.81 5.80
N PRO A 32 -17.01 -10.05 5.08
CA PRO A 32 -17.65 -10.52 3.85
C PRO A 32 -16.67 -10.47 2.66
N LEU A 33 -15.39 -10.77 2.90
CA LEU A 33 -14.32 -10.73 1.92
C LEU A 33 -14.08 -12.13 1.36
N SER A 34 -14.10 -12.23 0.03
CA SER A 34 -13.86 -13.49 -0.68
C SER A 34 -12.44 -13.57 -1.24
N LEU A 35 -11.83 -14.75 -1.14
CA LEU A 35 -10.58 -15.10 -1.80
C LEU A 35 -10.74 -15.41 -3.29
N ASN A 36 -11.93 -15.24 -3.87
CA ASN A 36 -12.15 -15.48 -5.31
C ASN A 36 -11.13 -14.71 -6.16
N GLY A 37 -10.36 -15.44 -6.98
CA GLY A 37 -9.34 -14.86 -7.85
C GLY A 37 -7.99 -14.61 -7.17
N THR A 38 -7.75 -15.20 -5.99
CA THR A 38 -6.41 -15.28 -5.35
C THR A 38 -5.83 -16.68 -5.30
N ASP A 39 -6.43 -17.64 -6.00
CA ASP A 39 -6.01 -19.05 -5.99
C ASP A 39 -4.56 -19.28 -6.45
N ALA A 40 -4.03 -18.33 -7.23
CA ALA A 40 -2.66 -18.38 -7.76
C ALA A 40 -1.60 -17.80 -6.81
N ILE A 41 -1.99 -17.23 -5.67
CA ILE A 41 -1.07 -16.66 -4.67
C ILE A 41 -1.20 -17.37 -3.32
N PRO A 42 -0.14 -17.43 -2.51
CA PRO A 42 -0.20 -18.02 -1.18
C PRO A 42 -1.21 -17.35 -0.23
N HIS A 43 -1.83 -18.17 0.61
CA HIS A 43 -2.69 -17.76 1.72
C HIS A 43 -2.03 -18.20 3.02
N TYR A 44 -1.77 -17.26 3.91
CA TYR A 44 -1.09 -17.53 5.19
C TYR A 44 -2.05 -17.34 6.37
N PRO A 45 -1.93 -18.15 7.43
CA PRO A 45 -2.49 -17.79 8.71
C PRO A 45 -1.69 -16.63 9.33
N LEU A 46 -2.31 -15.88 10.25
CA LEU A 46 -1.63 -14.81 11.00
C LEU A 46 -0.41 -15.31 11.77
N SER A 47 -0.43 -16.58 12.21
CA SER A 47 0.67 -17.22 12.97
C SER A 47 1.98 -17.32 12.20
N ASP A 48 1.93 -17.27 10.86
CA ASP A 48 3.11 -17.37 10.01
C ASP A 48 3.87 -16.04 9.92
N ALA A 49 3.22 -14.93 10.29
CA ALA A 49 3.79 -13.60 10.21
C ALA A 49 4.41 -13.15 11.54
N ILE A 50 5.69 -12.79 11.48
CA ILE A 50 6.40 -12.10 12.55
C ILE A 50 6.40 -10.61 12.24
N VAL A 51 5.72 -9.79 13.06
CA VAL A 51 5.77 -8.33 12.92
C VAL A 51 7.17 -7.84 13.26
N THR A 52 7.81 -7.19 12.29
CA THR A 52 9.16 -6.60 12.45
C THR A 52 9.11 -5.09 12.70
N ARG A 53 8.07 -4.42 12.20
CA ARG A 53 7.82 -2.99 12.42
C ARG A 53 6.33 -2.68 12.20
N ALA A 54 5.74 -1.85 13.04
CA ALA A 54 4.48 -1.20 12.73
C ALA A 54 4.75 0.09 11.94
N ILE A 55 4.07 0.25 10.80
CA ILE A 55 4.12 1.46 9.98
C ILE A 55 2.92 2.34 10.33
N MET A 56 1.74 1.74 10.39
CA MET A 56 0.51 2.33 10.90
C MET A 56 -0.17 1.31 11.81
N ASP A 57 -0.19 1.58 13.11
CA ASP A 57 -0.78 0.67 14.09
C ASP A 57 -2.25 0.34 13.73
N GLY A 58 -2.58 -0.95 13.78
CA GLY A 58 -3.90 -1.47 13.40
C GLY A 58 -4.11 -1.68 11.89
N TYR A 59 -3.22 -1.21 11.03
CA TYR A 59 -3.47 -1.19 9.58
C TYR A 59 -2.29 -1.71 8.73
N ILE A 60 -1.09 -1.12 8.86
CA ILE A 60 0.07 -1.43 8.00
C ILE A 60 1.25 -1.86 8.85
N TYR A 61 1.78 -3.05 8.55
CA TYR A 61 2.92 -3.63 9.24
C TYR A 61 3.96 -4.10 8.23
N LYS A 62 5.23 -4.01 8.61
CA LYS A 62 6.28 -4.81 7.97
C LYS A 62 6.38 -6.14 8.71
N VAL A 63 6.19 -7.24 7.98
CA VAL A 63 6.20 -8.59 8.52
C VAL A 63 7.29 -9.43 7.87
N SER A 64 7.72 -10.48 8.56
CA SER A 64 8.54 -11.54 8.00
C SER A 64 7.76 -12.85 8.03
N ILE A 65 7.69 -13.53 6.89
CA ILE A 65 7.08 -14.86 6.76
C ILE A 65 8.15 -15.79 6.20
N SER A 66 8.50 -16.84 6.94
CA SER A 66 9.59 -17.76 6.60
C SER A 66 10.92 -17.05 6.26
N GLY A 67 11.21 -15.92 6.92
CA GLY A 67 12.40 -15.10 6.70
C GLY A 67 12.32 -14.10 5.55
N ALA A 68 11.28 -14.15 4.71
CA ALA A 68 11.07 -13.18 3.63
C ALA A 68 10.28 -11.94 4.13
N PRO A 69 10.69 -10.71 3.77
CA PRO A 69 10.01 -9.49 4.20
C PRO A 69 8.81 -9.14 3.32
N PHE A 70 7.73 -8.66 3.94
CA PHE A 70 6.53 -8.18 3.27
C PHE A 70 5.97 -6.93 3.97
N ILE A 71 5.22 -6.14 3.21
CA ILE A 71 4.28 -5.17 3.78
C ILE A 71 2.91 -5.85 3.91
N CYS A 72 2.41 -5.98 5.12
CA CYS A 72 1.09 -6.47 5.43
C CYS A 72 0.13 -5.30 5.64
N LYS A 73 -0.88 -5.19 4.79
CA LYS A 73 -1.98 -4.21 4.90
C LYS A 73 -3.25 -4.96 5.27
N LEU A 74 -3.78 -4.70 6.45
CA LEU A 74 -5.00 -5.34 6.96
C LEU A 74 -6.24 -4.59 6.46
N ALA A 75 -7.34 -5.29 6.26
CA ALA A 75 -8.64 -4.67 6.01
C ALA A 75 -9.14 -3.99 7.28
N MET A 76 -9.68 -2.77 7.13
CA MET A 76 -10.35 -2.05 8.21
C MET A 76 -11.86 -2.27 8.11
N GLN A 77 -12.54 -2.53 9.24
CA GLN A 77 -13.98 -2.82 9.25
C GLN A 77 -14.84 -1.69 8.68
N ASN A 78 -14.42 -0.45 8.93
CA ASN A 78 -15.09 0.75 8.44
C ASN A 78 -14.71 1.10 7.00
N ASP A 79 -13.82 0.33 6.35
CA ASP A 79 -13.28 0.65 5.04
C ASP A 79 -12.97 -0.59 4.18
N ILE A 80 -13.92 -1.53 4.15
CA ILE A 80 -13.80 -2.79 3.40
C ILE A 80 -13.75 -2.53 1.89
N ALA A 81 -14.52 -1.55 1.40
CA ALA A 81 -14.61 -1.24 -0.02
C ALA A 81 -13.25 -0.81 -0.61
N SER A 82 -12.49 0.01 0.12
CA SER A 82 -11.15 0.41 -0.31
C SER A 82 -10.18 -0.76 -0.33
N PHE A 83 -10.24 -1.65 0.66
CA PHE A 83 -9.44 -2.88 0.65
C PHE A 83 -9.77 -3.79 -0.55
N GLU A 84 -11.06 -3.99 -0.87
CA GLU A 84 -11.48 -4.80 -2.02
C GLU A 84 -11.03 -4.20 -3.35
N ARG A 85 -11.17 -2.87 -3.50
CA ARG A 85 -10.71 -2.13 -4.67
C ARG A 85 -9.22 -2.33 -4.88
N GLU A 86 -8.43 -2.11 -3.83
CA GLU A 86 -6.98 -2.24 -3.87
C GLU A 86 -6.54 -3.67 -4.19
N LEU A 87 -7.09 -4.67 -3.49
CA LEU A 87 -6.82 -6.08 -3.76
C LEU A 87 -7.18 -6.46 -5.20
N GLY A 88 -8.31 -5.97 -5.70
CA GLY A 88 -8.76 -6.16 -7.08
C GLY A 88 -7.81 -5.57 -8.12
N LEU A 89 -7.22 -4.41 -7.84
CA LEU A 89 -6.23 -3.77 -8.71
C LEU A 89 -4.89 -4.52 -8.70
N PHE A 90 -4.37 -4.88 -7.53
CA PHE A 90 -3.12 -5.63 -7.43
C PHE A 90 -3.17 -7.00 -8.13
N ARG A 91 -4.33 -7.69 -8.09
CA ARG A 91 -4.54 -8.92 -8.87
C ARG A 91 -4.34 -8.69 -10.38
N LYS A 92 -4.80 -7.54 -10.89
CA LYS A 92 -4.64 -7.17 -12.30
C LYS A 92 -3.20 -6.78 -12.62
N PHE A 93 -2.50 -6.11 -11.70
CA PHE A 93 -1.10 -5.69 -11.90
C PHE A 93 -0.17 -6.86 -12.18
N SER A 94 -0.35 -7.99 -11.50
CA SER A 94 0.46 -9.20 -11.75
C SER A 94 0.36 -9.68 -13.21
N SER A 95 -0.79 -9.52 -13.86
CA SER A 95 -0.95 -9.85 -15.27
C SER A 95 -0.31 -8.81 -16.20
N LEU A 96 -0.42 -7.52 -15.86
CA LEU A 96 0.16 -6.44 -16.64
C LEU A 96 1.68 -6.39 -16.59
N ARG A 97 2.29 -6.67 -15.44
CA ARG A 97 3.75 -6.57 -15.28
C ARG A 97 4.50 -7.57 -16.16
N ARG A 98 3.86 -8.69 -16.55
CA ARG A 98 4.40 -9.63 -17.54
C ARG A 98 4.46 -9.05 -18.95
N ALA A 99 3.62 -8.05 -19.25
CA ALA A 99 3.57 -7.36 -20.53
C ALA A 99 4.35 -6.03 -20.51
N GLU A 100 4.41 -5.35 -19.36
CA GLU A 100 4.89 -3.97 -19.23
C GLU A 100 5.97 -3.82 -18.15
N ASN A 101 7.23 -3.64 -18.57
CA ASN A 101 8.38 -3.48 -17.65
C ASN A 101 8.41 -2.12 -16.89
N LEU A 102 7.48 -1.21 -17.19
CA LEU A 102 7.46 0.16 -16.65
C LEU A 102 6.51 0.34 -15.46
N LEU A 103 5.71 -0.67 -15.11
CA LEU A 103 4.74 -0.57 -14.01
C LEU A 103 5.46 -0.52 -12.64
N ARG A 104 5.41 0.63 -11.96
CA ARG A 104 6.09 0.87 -10.67
C ARG A 104 5.11 0.86 -9.48
N VAL A 105 4.61 -0.31 -9.16
CA VAL A 105 3.75 -0.59 -8.00
C VAL A 105 4.26 -1.83 -7.26
N PRO A 106 4.01 -2.05 -5.96
CA PRO A 106 4.35 -3.32 -5.30
C PRO A 106 3.67 -4.53 -5.95
N ASP A 107 4.19 -5.74 -5.75
CA ASP A 107 3.50 -6.97 -6.15
C ASP A 107 2.67 -7.53 -5.00
N LEU A 108 1.50 -8.06 -5.33
CA LEU A 108 0.72 -8.88 -4.41
C LEU A 108 1.33 -10.28 -4.31
N ALA A 109 2.02 -10.50 -3.21
CA ALA A 109 2.76 -11.73 -2.94
C ALA A 109 1.92 -12.79 -2.20
N GLY A 110 0.79 -12.41 -1.62
CA GLY A 110 -0.07 -13.32 -0.88
C GLY A 110 -1.19 -12.61 -0.15
N THR A 111 -1.99 -13.39 0.57
CA THR A 111 -2.98 -12.90 1.54
C THR A 111 -2.72 -13.53 2.90
N ILE A 112 -3.28 -12.93 3.95
CA ILE A 112 -3.11 -13.40 5.31
C ILE A 112 -4.38 -13.19 6.15
N GLY A 113 -4.66 -14.09 7.10
CA GLY A 113 -5.63 -13.85 8.16
C GLY A 113 -7.12 -13.89 7.75
N PHE A 114 -7.43 -14.37 6.54
CA PHE A 114 -8.81 -14.41 6.04
C PHE A 114 -9.69 -15.38 6.84
N GLU A 115 -9.17 -16.57 7.17
CA GLU A 115 -9.93 -17.59 7.91
C GLU A 115 -10.09 -17.21 9.40
N GLU A 116 -9.19 -16.39 9.92
CA GLU A 116 -9.19 -15.90 11.29
C GLU A 116 -10.01 -14.61 11.48
N GLY A 117 -10.61 -14.08 10.41
CA GLY A 117 -11.42 -12.87 10.47
C GLY A 117 -10.62 -11.57 10.57
N PHE A 118 -9.35 -11.57 10.16
CA PHE A 118 -8.51 -10.38 10.03
C PHE A 118 -7.84 -10.37 8.65
N PRO A 119 -8.63 -10.24 7.58
CA PRO A 119 -8.12 -10.35 6.22
C PRO A 119 -7.09 -9.26 5.93
N GLY A 120 -5.99 -9.65 5.30
CA GLY A 120 -4.93 -8.74 4.88
C GLY A 120 -4.28 -9.19 3.59
N MET A 121 -3.62 -8.24 2.92
CA MET A 121 -2.80 -8.50 1.74
C MET A 121 -1.33 -8.35 2.07
N LEU A 122 -0.50 -9.18 1.42
CA LEU A 122 0.95 -9.14 1.53
C LEU A 122 1.51 -8.56 0.24
N LEU A 123 2.14 -7.41 0.36
CA LEU A 123 2.81 -6.72 -0.74
C LEU A 123 4.32 -6.92 -0.61
N THR A 124 5.01 -7.00 -1.76
CA THR A 124 6.49 -7.00 -1.76
C THR A 124 7.03 -5.76 -1.07
N ASP A 125 7.95 -5.95 -0.13
CA ASP A 125 8.69 -4.83 0.44
C ASP A 125 9.63 -4.24 -0.62
N ILE A 126 9.31 -3.03 -1.07
CA ILE A 126 10.13 -2.29 -2.05
C ILE A 126 11.37 -1.65 -1.42
N CYS A 127 11.61 -1.88 -0.12
CA CYS A 127 12.71 -1.28 0.64
C CYS A 127 12.75 0.25 0.51
N ALA A 128 11.58 0.88 0.65
CA ALA A 128 11.44 2.33 0.56
C ALA A 128 12.34 3.02 1.61
N ALA A 129 13.14 3.98 1.15
CA ALA A 129 13.98 4.79 2.02
C ALA A 129 13.18 5.90 2.70
N THR A 130 12.19 6.46 2.00
CA THR A 130 11.36 7.59 2.45
C THR A 130 10.09 7.67 1.60
N CYS A 131 9.05 8.34 2.10
CA CYS A 131 7.96 8.81 1.25
C CYS A 131 8.35 10.14 0.61
N MET A 132 7.68 10.52 -0.46
CA MET A 132 8.06 11.70 -1.21
C MET A 132 7.72 13.01 -0.50
N ASP A 133 6.67 13.01 0.32
CA ASP A 133 6.24 14.17 1.11
C ASP A 133 7.31 14.59 2.16
N ASP A 134 8.11 13.63 2.63
CA ASP A 134 9.23 13.88 3.56
C ASP A 134 10.47 14.49 2.88
N ILE A 135 10.52 14.57 1.54
CA ILE A 135 11.71 15.02 0.80
C ILE A 135 11.66 16.54 0.60
N ASN A 136 12.72 17.23 1.02
CA ASN A 136 12.93 18.63 0.62
C ASN A 136 13.25 18.72 -0.88
N MET A 137 12.23 18.96 -1.71
CA MET A 137 12.39 19.00 -3.17
C MET A 137 13.33 20.10 -3.67
N GLY A 138 13.56 21.16 -2.88
CA GLY A 138 14.52 22.21 -3.20
C GLY A 138 15.99 21.74 -3.18
N SER A 139 16.29 20.62 -2.52
CA SER A 139 17.64 20.01 -2.51
C SER A 139 17.81 18.91 -3.56
N VAL A 140 16.75 18.56 -4.29
CA VAL A 140 16.78 17.51 -5.31
C VAL A 140 17.07 18.10 -6.69
N ASP A 141 18.02 17.48 -7.40
CA ASP A 141 18.35 17.87 -8.78
C ASP A 141 17.12 17.80 -9.70
N VAL A 142 17.00 18.76 -10.61
CA VAL A 142 15.87 18.86 -11.54
C VAL A 142 15.76 17.61 -12.41
N GLY A 143 16.88 17.02 -12.84
CA GLY A 143 16.89 15.79 -13.64
C GLY A 143 16.29 14.61 -12.89
N GLU A 144 16.53 14.53 -11.58
CA GLU A 144 15.93 13.49 -10.73
C GLU A 144 14.43 13.72 -10.50
N ARG A 145 13.99 14.96 -10.30
CA ARG A 145 12.56 15.30 -10.23
C ARG A 145 11.84 14.93 -11.52
N ARG A 146 12.43 15.24 -12.67
CA ARG A 146 11.91 14.86 -14.00
C ARG A 146 11.86 13.34 -14.19
N LYS A 147 12.86 12.60 -13.70
CA LYS A 147 12.86 11.13 -13.72
C LYS A 147 11.66 10.57 -12.95
N TRP A 148 11.41 11.08 -11.75
CA TRP A 148 10.28 10.65 -10.93
C TRP A 148 8.94 10.96 -11.60
N ALA A 149 8.73 12.20 -12.07
CA ALA A 149 7.51 12.52 -12.81
C ALA A 149 7.29 11.63 -14.04
N GLY A 150 8.36 11.31 -14.79
CA GLY A 150 8.29 10.37 -15.90
C GLY A 150 7.87 8.95 -15.49
N GLN A 151 8.40 8.44 -14.38
CA GLN A 151 8.05 7.13 -13.83
C GLN A 151 6.59 7.05 -13.36
N ILE A 152 6.10 8.12 -12.72
CA ILE A 152 4.70 8.22 -12.27
C ILE A 152 3.76 8.29 -13.46
N ARG A 153 4.03 9.20 -14.41
CA ARG A 153 3.24 9.34 -15.64
C ARG A 153 3.17 8.02 -16.41
N ALA A 154 4.32 7.34 -16.60
CA ALA A 154 4.36 6.03 -17.26
C ALA A 154 3.50 4.98 -16.54
N THR A 155 3.54 4.94 -15.20
CA THR A 155 2.72 4.02 -14.42
C THR A 155 1.23 4.35 -14.57
N VAL A 156 0.84 5.62 -14.41
CA VAL A 156 -0.56 6.05 -14.55
C VAL A 156 -1.10 5.83 -15.97
N ASP A 157 -0.30 6.05 -17.00
CA ASP A 157 -0.66 5.80 -18.39
C ASP A 157 -0.96 4.30 -18.62
N ILE A 158 -0.12 3.40 -18.11
CA ILE A 158 -0.36 1.95 -18.17
C ILE A 158 -1.68 1.58 -17.48
N LEU A 159 -1.95 2.17 -16.30
CA LEU A 159 -3.22 1.95 -15.60
C LEU A 159 -4.40 2.40 -16.46
N HIS A 160 -4.34 3.62 -16.99
CA HIS A 160 -5.42 4.21 -17.79
C HIS A 160 -5.68 3.45 -19.09
N GLN A 161 -4.64 2.95 -19.76
CA GLN A 161 -4.74 2.11 -20.96
C GLN A 161 -5.44 0.78 -20.67
N ASN A 162 -5.32 0.28 -19.44
CA ASN A 162 -5.94 -0.96 -18.97
C ASN A 162 -7.24 -0.73 -18.17
N TYR A 163 -7.87 0.44 -18.35
CA TYR A 163 -9.14 0.81 -17.70
C TYR A 163 -9.09 0.78 -16.17
N MET A 164 -7.92 1.07 -15.59
CA MET A 164 -7.72 1.24 -14.16
C MET A 164 -7.35 2.68 -13.84
N VAL A 165 -7.57 3.08 -12.59
CA VAL A 165 -7.27 4.42 -12.07
C VAL A 165 -6.57 4.26 -10.73
N TRP A 166 -5.57 5.11 -10.45
CA TRP A 166 -4.81 5.05 -9.20
C TRP A 166 -5.76 5.26 -8.00
N GLY A 167 -6.53 6.33 -8.02
CA GLY A 167 -7.63 6.56 -7.08
C GLY A 167 -7.38 7.70 -6.11
N ASP A 168 -6.17 7.81 -5.55
CA ASP A 168 -5.81 8.84 -4.58
C ASP A 168 -4.39 9.38 -4.88
N VAL A 169 -4.30 10.24 -5.90
CA VAL A 169 -3.03 10.78 -6.38
C VAL A 169 -2.52 11.82 -5.40
N LYS A 170 -1.41 11.54 -4.70
CA LYS A 170 -0.73 12.49 -3.80
C LYS A 170 0.72 12.10 -3.55
N ALA A 171 1.54 13.05 -3.08
CA ALA A 171 2.95 12.82 -2.78
C ALA A 171 3.17 11.76 -1.69
N ASP A 172 2.29 11.68 -0.67
CA ASP A 172 2.36 10.66 0.38
C ASP A 172 2.29 9.22 -0.16
N ASN A 173 1.56 9.04 -1.26
CA ASN A 173 1.35 7.76 -1.92
C ASN A 173 2.46 7.44 -2.94
N VAL A 174 3.55 8.21 -2.94
CA VAL A 174 4.75 7.96 -3.72
C VAL A 174 5.92 7.64 -2.79
N LEU A 175 6.49 6.45 -2.94
CA LEU A 175 7.64 6.00 -2.17
C LEU A 175 8.90 5.99 -3.03
N ILE A 176 10.05 6.27 -2.42
CA ILE A 176 11.35 6.26 -3.10
C ILE A 176 12.19 5.09 -2.60
N ASP A 177 12.60 4.21 -3.52
CA ASP A 177 13.44 3.06 -3.22
C ASP A 177 14.92 3.44 -3.03
N ALA A 178 15.73 2.47 -2.60
CA ALA A 178 17.17 2.66 -2.41
C ALA A 178 17.94 2.96 -3.71
N GLN A 179 17.38 2.66 -4.88
CA GLN A 179 17.92 3.00 -6.20
C GLN A 179 17.38 4.34 -6.72
N ARG A 180 16.68 5.11 -5.87
CA ARG A 180 16.09 6.41 -6.18
C ARG A 180 15.02 6.34 -7.28
N ASN A 181 14.30 5.23 -7.43
CA ASN A 181 13.10 5.17 -8.27
C ASN A 181 11.85 5.43 -7.44
N CYS A 182 10.84 6.03 -8.05
CA CYS A 182 9.54 6.18 -7.41
C CYS A 182 8.63 4.98 -7.66
N TRP A 183 7.82 4.67 -6.66
CA TRP A 183 6.83 3.60 -6.66
C TRP A 183 5.50 4.15 -6.16
N LEU A 184 4.42 3.82 -6.86
CA LEU A 184 3.08 4.20 -6.46
C LEU A 184 2.52 3.17 -5.50
N VAL A 185 1.98 3.64 -4.39
CA VAL A 185 1.29 2.85 -3.39
C VAL A 185 -0.11 3.39 -3.16
N ASP A 186 -0.85 2.70 -2.31
CA ASP A 186 -2.22 3.01 -1.91
C ASP A 186 -3.19 3.12 -3.08
N PHE A 187 -3.82 1.99 -3.39
CA PHE A 187 -4.89 1.90 -4.38
C PHE A 187 -6.24 1.65 -3.70
N GLY A 188 -6.42 2.14 -2.47
CA GLY A 188 -7.70 2.10 -1.76
C GLY A 188 -8.76 3.03 -2.35
N GLY A 189 -8.37 4.01 -3.17
CA GLY A 189 -9.26 5.09 -3.59
C GLY A 189 -9.32 6.20 -2.55
N GLY A 190 -10.24 7.15 -2.72
CA GLY A 190 -10.31 8.35 -1.90
C GLY A 190 -10.09 9.64 -2.68
N CYS A 191 -10.12 10.75 -1.95
CA CYS A 191 -9.92 12.08 -2.49
C CYS A 191 -9.28 12.93 -1.40
N THR A 192 -7.99 13.25 -1.56
CA THR A 192 -7.28 14.10 -0.61
C THR A 192 -7.44 15.56 -1.05
N GLU A 193 -7.94 16.41 -0.14
CA GLU A 193 -8.12 17.85 -0.40
C GLU A 193 -6.80 18.48 -0.87
N GLY A 194 -6.88 19.31 -1.92
CA GLY A 194 -5.72 19.98 -2.52
C GLY A 194 -5.00 19.19 -3.61
N TRP A 195 -5.29 17.89 -3.78
CA TRP A 195 -4.64 17.06 -4.80
C TRP A 195 -5.50 16.78 -6.03
N VAL A 196 -6.78 16.46 -5.84
CA VAL A 196 -7.73 16.21 -6.92
C VAL A 196 -9.07 16.85 -6.51
N SER A 197 -9.81 17.40 -7.47
CA SER A 197 -11.12 17.95 -7.18
C SER A 197 -12.13 16.82 -6.91
N GLU A 198 -13.05 17.06 -5.98
CA GLU A 198 -14.00 16.04 -5.53
C GLU A 198 -14.86 15.49 -6.69
N GLU A 199 -15.15 16.32 -7.70
CA GLU A 199 -15.92 15.92 -8.89
C GLU A 199 -15.15 14.95 -9.80
N LEU A 200 -13.82 14.93 -9.70
CA LEU A 200 -12.93 14.10 -10.51
C LEU A 200 -12.35 12.92 -9.73
N ARG A 201 -12.76 12.70 -8.47
CA ARG A 201 -12.24 11.62 -7.62
C ARG A 201 -12.35 10.27 -8.31
N GLU A 202 -11.30 9.47 -8.20
CA GLU A 202 -11.24 8.11 -8.77
C GLU A 202 -11.58 8.01 -10.26
N THR A 203 -11.29 9.07 -11.05
CA THR A 203 -11.44 9.07 -12.51
C THR A 203 -10.08 9.16 -13.21
N LYS A 204 -10.05 8.92 -14.54
CA LYS A 204 -8.83 9.12 -15.33
C LYS A 204 -8.46 10.60 -15.38
N GLU A 205 -9.46 11.45 -15.53
CA GLU A 205 -9.35 12.91 -15.55
C GLU A 205 -8.78 13.43 -14.22
N GLY A 206 -9.27 12.90 -13.08
CA GLY A 206 -8.72 13.18 -11.77
C GLY A 206 -7.28 12.68 -11.61
N GLY A 207 -6.96 11.52 -12.18
CA GLY A 207 -5.59 11.03 -12.28
C GLY A 207 -4.66 12.02 -12.99
N LEU A 208 -5.09 12.55 -14.14
CA LEU A 208 -4.33 13.56 -14.90
C LEU A 208 -4.20 14.89 -14.13
N GLN A 209 -5.27 15.36 -13.49
CA GLN A 209 -5.22 16.55 -12.64
C GLN A 209 -4.23 16.38 -11.48
N GLY A 210 -4.25 15.21 -10.82
CA GLY A 210 -3.32 14.88 -9.75
C GLY A 210 -1.87 14.87 -10.23
N LEU A 211 -1.59 14.37 -11.43
CA LEU A 211 -0.24 14.41 -12.04
C LEU A 211 0.25 15.85 -12.25
N ASP A 212 -0.62 16.74 -12.74
CA ASP A 212 -0.27 18.15 -12.91
C ASP A 212 -0.02 18.85 -11.56
N ASN A 213 -0.77 18.46 -10.53
CA ASN A 213 -0.55 18.97 -9.16
C ASN A 213 0.74 18.45 -8.55
N ILE A 214 1.10 17.18 -8.79
CA ILE A 214 2.40 16.62 -8.47
C ILE A 214 3.54 17.41 -9.14
N ASP A 215 3.43 17.68 -10.45
CA ASP A 215 4.46 18.43 -11.18
C ASP A 215 4.64 19.86 -10.66
N ARG A 216 3.55 20.51 -10.24
CA ARG A 216 3.57 21.84 -9.59
C ARG A 216 4.20 21.77 -8.21
N PHE A 217 3.79 20.80 -7.39
CA PHE A 217 4.35 20.58 -6.06
C PHE A 217 5.87 20.33 -6.11
N TRP A 218 6.38 19.82 -7.23
CA TRP A 218 7.80 19.52 -7.43
C TRP A 218 8.59 20.56 -8.22
N ASP A 219 8.00 21.71 -8.53
CA ASP A 219 8.65 22.77 -9.33
C ASP A 219 9.25 22.23 -10.64
N ILE A 220 8.65 21.20 -11.24
CA ILE A 220 9.13 20.62 -12.51
C ILE A 220 8.89 21.63 -13.66
N LEU A 221 7.95 22.55 -13.46
CA LEU A 221 7.56 23.59 -14.41
C LEU A 221 8.28 24.94 -14.18
N GLN A 222 9.50 24.97 -13.66
CA GLN A 222 10.29 26.20 -13.78
C GLN A 222 10.50 26.50 -15.26
N LYS A 223 9.76 27.51 -15.75
CA LYS A 223 9.99 28.13 -17.05
C LYS A 223 11.44 28.59 -17.08
N GLU A 224 12.15 28.17 -18.13
CA GLU A 224 13.37 28.82 -18.58
C GLU A 224 13.18 30.34 -18.71
#